data_AF-A0A0P4WIV5-F1
#
_entry.id   AF-A0A0P4WIV5-F1
#
_cell.length_a   1.000
_cell.length_b   1.000
_cell.length_c   1.000
_cell.angle_alpha   90.00
_cell.angle_beta   90.00
_cell.angle_gamma   90.00
#
_symmetry.space_group_name_H-M   'P 1'
#
loop_
_entity.id
_entity.type
_entity.pdbx_description
1 polymer ?
#
loop_
_entity_poly.entity_id
_entity_poly.type
_entity_poly.pdbx_seq_one_letter_code
_entity_poly.pdbx_strand_id
1 'polypeptide(L)'
;MKRAYFGNACHAEHTLAKMKKTAPGFKAAKDTLTLLFCGNAEGDCKMKPLLVYRSENPRALKGLSKNMLPVHWASNKKAWVTGQRFEDWFTKDFAVEAEQYCRKQNLAFKVLLLLDNAPGHPKHLGQH
;
A
#
# COMPACT_ATOMS: atom_id res chain seq x y z
N MET A 1 -28.39 -1.86 4.16
CA MET A 1 -27.36 -0.86 3.77
C MET A 1 -26.01 -1.51 4.03
N LYS A 2 -25.33 -2.01 2.99
CA LYS A 2 -23.95 -2.48 3.13
C LYS A 2 -23.09 -1.26 3.44
N ARG A 3 -22.51 -1.20 4.62
CA ARG A 3 -21.64 -0.09 5.04
C ARG A 3 -20.22 -0.51 4.73
N ALA A 4 -19.61 0.13 3.75
CA ALA A 4 -18.20 -0.08 3.45
C ALA A 4 -17.38 0.68 4.49
N TYR A 5 -17.04 0.00 5.59
CA TYR A 5 -16.04 0.45 6.54
C TYR A 5 -14.68 0.03 6.00
N PHE A 6 -13.81 0.98 5.65
CA PHE A 6 -12.47 0.67 5.20
C PHE A 6 -11.53 0.80 6.39
N GLY A 7 -11.13 -0.32 6.98
CA GLY A 7 -10.35 -0.38 8.21
C GLY A 7 -8.99 -1.04 8.00
N ASN A 8 -7.97 -0.39 8.55
CA ASN A 8 -6.55 -0.76 8.61
C ASN A 8 -5.78 -0.71 7.27
N ALA A 9 -5.32 0.49 6.95
CA ALA A 9 -3.98 0.71 6.42
C ALA A 9 -2.93 0.10 7.38
N CYS A 10 -2.81 -1.23 7.39
CA CYS A 10 -1.82 -1.89 8.24
C CYS A 10 -0.45 -1.68 7.62
N HIS A 11 0.37 -0.79 8.20
CA HIS A 11 1.79 -0.68 7.86
C HIS A 11 2.49 -1.95 8.32
N ALA A 12 2.54 -2.96 7.45
CA ALA A 12 3.29 -4.18 7.70
C ALA A 12 4.72 -4.00 7.18
N GLU A 13 5.67 -3.70 8.07
CA GLU A 13 7.10 -3.82 7.76
C GLU A 13 7.51 -5.28 7.74
N HIS A 14 7.48 -5.92 6.57
CA HIS A 14 8.12 -7.23 6.42
C HIS A 14 9.62 -7.03 6.14
N THR A 15 10.45 -7.28 7.16
CA THR A 15 11.90 -7.40 6.98
C THR A 15 12.20 -8.81 6.45
N LEU A 16 12.57 -8.92 5.17
CA LEU A 16 13.06 -10.18 4.60
C LEU A 16 14.52 -10.38 5.00
N ALA A 17 14.76 -10.81 6.25
CA ALA A 17 16.10 -11.17 6.70
C ALA A 17 16.48 -12.53 6.08
N LYS A 18 17.33 -12.52 5.05
CA LYS A 18 17.98 -13.74 4.55
C LYS A 18 18.90 -14.25 5.66
N MET A 19 18.54 -15.34 6.35
CA MET A 19 19.39 -16.00 7.33
C MET A 19 20.68 -16.50 6.65
N LYS A 20 21.69 -15.65 6.58
CA LYS A 20 23.08 -16.07 6.37
C LYS A 20 23.69 -16.20 7.76
N LYS A 21 24.37 -17.32 8.04
CA LYS A 21 25.14 -17.53 9.29
C LYS A 21 25.97 -16.27 9.56
N THR A 22 25.58 -15.48 10.55
CA THR A 22 26.25 -14.23 10.91
C THR A 22 27.47 -14.59 11.76
N ALA A 23 28.65 -14.24 11.27
CA ALA A 23 29.85 -14.18 12.11
C ALA A 23 29.64 -13.12 13.21
N PRO A 24 30.27 -13.26 14.39
CA PRO A 24 30.19 -12.24 15.44
C PRO A 24 30.59 -10.87 14.89
N GLY A 25 29.69 -9.89 14.95
CA GLY A 25 29.88 -8.53 14.43
C GLY A 25 29.25 -8.22 13.06
N PHE A 26 28.68 -9.20 12.36
CA PHE A 26 28.01 -8.96 11.06
C PHE A 26 26.51 -8.67 11.24
N LYS A 27 26.07 -7.43 11.00
CA LYS A 27 24.64 -7.08 10.91
C LYS A 27 24.09 -7.54 9.57
N ALA A 28 23.03 -8.35 9.58
CA ALA A 28 22.31 -8.71 8.36
C ALA A 28 21.81 -7.45 7.64
N ALA A 29 21.98 -7.40 6.32
CA ALA A 29 21.43 -6.32 5.51
C ALA A 29 19.90 -6.32 5.66
N LYS A 30 19.36 -5.29 6.30
CA LYS A 30 17.92 -5.11 6.49
C LYS A 30 17.33 -4.63 5.17
N ASP A 31 16.68 -5.52 4.43
CA ASP A 31 15.84 -5.16 3.30
C ASP A 31 14.41 -5.00 3.79
N THR A 32 13.85 -3.81 3.58
CA THR A 32 12.53 -3.43 4.06
C THR A 32 11.64 -3.13 2.86
N LEU A 33 10.43 -3.67 2.89
CA LEU A 33 9.32 -3.26 2.04
C LEU A 33 8.14 -2.89 2.94
N THR A 34 7.33 -1.95 2.46
CA THR A 34 6.06 -1.59 3.12
C THR A 34 4.91 -1.97 2.22
N LEU A 35 3.88 -2.55 2.82
CA LEU A 35 2.60 -2.80 2.17
C LEU A 35 1.52 -1.96 2.84
N LEU A 36 0.72 -1.29 2.03
CA LEU A 36 -0.51 -0.62 2.43
C LEU A 36 -1.67 -1.43 1.87
N PHE A 37 -2.45 -2.01 2.78
CA PHE A 37 -3.65 -2.77 2.46
C PHE A 37 -4.90 -1.91 2.63
N CYS A 38 -5.92 -2.21 1.85
CA CYS A 38 -7.24 -1.63 2.00
C CYS A 38 -8.30 -2.67 1.66
N GLY A 39 -9.35 -2.71 2.47
CA GLY A 39 -10.50 -3.59 2.25
C GLY A 39 -11.69 -3.13 3.09
N ASN A 40 -12.87 -3.65 2.78
CA ASN A 40 -14.06 -3.32 3.55
C ASN A 40 -14.25 -4.26 4.75
N ALA A 41 -15.07 -3.85 5.72
CA ALA A 41 -15.35 -4.67 6.91
C ALA A 41 -16.14 -5.95 6.61
N GLU A 42 -16.91 -6.00 5.51
CA GLU A 42 -17.56 -7.24 5.08
C GLU A 42 -16.56 -8.24 4.49
N GLY A 43 -15.34 -7.81 4.16
CA GLY A 43 -14.26 -8.66 3.64
C GLY A 43 -14.41 -9.08 2.17
N ASP A 44 -15.46 -8.62 1.49
CA ASP A 44 -15.75 -8.91 0.07
C ASP A 44 -15.11 -7.90 -0.89
N CYS A 45 -14.63 -6.77 -0.39
CA CYS A 45 -13.81 -5.80 -1.12
C CYS A 45 -12.36 -5.92 -0.64
N LYS A 46 -11.48 -6.44 -1.50
CA LYS A 46 -10.03 -6.47 -1.27
C LYS A 46 -9.37 -5.67 -2.38
N MET A 47 -8.84 -4.50 -2.03
CA MET A 47 -8.16 -3.63 -2.98
C MET A 47 -6.75 -4.14 -3.27
N LYS A 48 -6.23 -3.76 -4.43
CA LYS A 48 -4.84 -4.03 -4.78
C LYS A 48 -3.93 -3.26 -3.80
N PRO A 49 -3.03 -3.93 -3.07
CA PRO A 49 -2.22 -3.25 -2.07
C PRO A 49 -1.14 -2.39 -2.72
N LEU A 50 -0.78 -1.28 -2.07
CA LEU A 50 0.38 -0.46 -2.46
C LEU A 50 1.64 -1.04 -1.82
N LEU A 51 2.63 -1.38 -2.65
CA LEU A 51 3.95 -1.83 -2.25
C LEU A 51 4.96 -0.71 -2.44
N VAL A 52 5.58 -0.28 -1.34
CA VAL A 52 6.70 0.66 -1.36
C VAL A 52 8.01 -0.07 -1.11
N TYR A 53 8.90 -0.02 -2.10
CA TYR A 53 10.23 -0.62 -1.98
C TYR A 53 11.34 0.43 -2.06
N ARG A 54 12.55 0.06 -1.65
CA ARG A 54 13.72 0.96 -1.67
C ARG A 54 14.09 1.42 -3.08
N SER A 55 14.11 0.49 -4.03
CA SER A 55 14.54 0.72 -5.41
C SER A 55 13.34 0.83 -6.34
N GLU A 56 13.34 1.82 -7.24
CA GLU A 56 12.36 1.92 -8.31
C GLU A 56 12.39 0.68 -9.23
N ASN A 57 13.58 0.16 -9.53
CA ASN A 57 13.78 -0.99 -10.40
C ASN A 57 14.68 -2.01 -9.71
N PRO A 58 14.12 -2.90 -8.87
CA PRO A 58 14.89 -3.96 -8.22
C PRO A 58 15.49 -4.90 -9.26
N ARG A 59 16.73 -5.33 -9.05
CA ARG A 59 17.36 -6.34 -9.91
C ARG A 59 16.56 -7.64 -9.99
N ALA A 60 15.84 -7.98 -8.91
CA ALA A 60 14.97 -9.16 -8.85
C ALA A 60 13.75 -9.08 -9.78
N LEU A 61 13.33 -7.88 -10.20
CA LEU A 61 12.18 -7.65 -11.08
C LEU A 61 12.61 -7.25 -12.51
N LYS A 62 13.88 -7.47 -12.86
CA LYS A 62 14.39 -7.11 -14.19
C LYS A 62 13.62 -7.87 -15.27
N GLY A 63 13.07 -7.15 -16.24
CA GLY A 63 12.29 -7.72 -17.35
C GLY A 63 10.81 -7.95 -17.03
N LEU A 64 10.36 -7.67 -15.81
CA LEU A 64 8.94 -7.70 -15.45
C LEU A 64 8.33 -6.30 -15.54
N SER A 65 7.18 -6.20 -16.21
CA SER A 65 6.35 -5.01 -16.15
C SER A 65 5.68 -4.89 -14.78
N LYS A 66 5.81 -3.73 -14.12
CA LYS A 66 5.18 -3.45 -12.82
C LYS A 66 3.65 -3.57 -12.85
N ASN A 67 3.05 -3.31 -14.01
CA ASN A 67 1.60 -3.41 -14.19
C ASN A 67 1.09 -4.85 -14.09
N MET A 68 1.96 -5.85 -14.32
CA MET A 68 1.63 -7.27 -14.14
C MET A 68 1.69 -7.72 -12.68
N LEU A 69 2.26 -6.89 -11.79
CA LEU A 69 2.33 -7.23 -10.38
C LEU A 69 0.93 -7.08 -9.75
N PRO A 70 0.56 -7.96 -8.81
CA PRO A 70 -0.70 -7.86 -8.06
C PRO A 70 -0.65 -6.76 -6.97
N VAL A 71 0.24 -5.78 -7.12
CA VAL A 71 0.39 -4.62 -6.23
C VAL A 71 0.48 -3.32 -7.03
N HIS A 72 0.09 -2.20 -6.45
CA HIS A 72 0.49 -0.88 -6.93
C HIS A 72 1.94 -0.64 -6.51
N TRP A 73 2.81 -0.24 -7.44
CA TRP A 73 4.24 -0.15 -7.16
C TRP A 73 4.67 1.30 -6.93
N ALA A 74 5.37 1.54 -5.83
CA ALA A 74 6.05 2.81 -5.57
C ALA A 74 7.46 2.57 -5.00
N SER A 75 8.32 3.57 -5.15
CA SER A 75 9.63 3.55 -4.51
C SER A 75 9.90 4.75 -3.61
N ASN A 76 10.63 4.47 -2.54
CA ASN A 76 11.16 5.43 -1.59
C ASN A 76 12.43 4.85 -0.95
N LYS A 77 13.51 5.62 -0.82
CA LYS A 77 14.79 5.15 -0.24
C LYS A 77 14.64 4.53 1.15
N LYS A 78 13.67 5.01 1.94
CA LYS A 78 13.35 4.48 3.28
C LYS A 78 12.36 3.31 3.27
N ALA A 79 11.79 2.99 2.10
CA ALA A 79 10.74 2.00 1.90
C ALA A 79 9.51 2.23 2.78
N TRP A 80 9.14 3.49 3.04
CA TRP A 80 7.95 3.89 3.79
C TRP A 80 6.97 4.66 2.90
N VAL A 81 5.68 4.62 3.24
CA VAL A 81 4.65 5.46 2.62
C VAL A 81 4.83 6.91 3.09
N THR A 82 4.98 7.84 2.15
CA THR A 82 5.00 9.29 2.43
C THR A 82 3.63 9.89 2.15
N GLY A 83 3.35 11.09 2.67
CA GLY A 83 2.08 11.79 2.40
C GLY A 83 1.78 11.91 0.91
N GLN A 84 2.79 12.27 0.09
CA GLN A 84 2.64 12.33 -1.37
C GLN A 84 2.32 10.96 -1.99
N ARG A 85 3.00 9.89 -1.55
CA ARG A 85 2.71 8.53 -2.06
C ARG A 85 1.33 8.05 -1.65
N PHE A 86 0.89 8.42 -0.45
CA PHE A 86 -0.44 8.14 0.04
C PHE A 86 -1.49 8.90 -0.78
N GLU A 87 -1.28 10.18 -1.07
CA GLU A 87 -2.18 11.00 -1.88
C GLU A 87 -2.28 10.50 -3.32
N ASP A 88 -1.14 10.14 -3.93
CA ASP A 88 -1.10 9.50 -5.25
C ASP A 88 -1.95 8.23 -5.26
N TRP A 89 -1.74 7.33 -4.29
CA TRP A 89 -2.51 6.10 -4.16
C TRP A 89 -4.01 6.38 -3.90
N PHE A 90 -4.32 7.34 -3.05
CA PHE A 90 -5.70 7.69 -2.71
C PHE A 90 -6.47 8.15 -3.96
N THR A 91 -5.86 9.04 -4.74
CA THR A 91 -6.49 9.68 -5.90
C THR A 91 -6.52 8.78 -7.13
N LYS A 92 -5.43 8.05 -7.41
CA LYS A 92 -5.28 7.28 -8.65
C LYS A 92 -5.75 5.84 -8.55
N ASP A 93 -5.65 5.25 -7.35
CA ASP A 93 -5.89 3.83 -7.16
C ASP A 93 -7.14 3.59 -6.30
N PHE A 94 -7.15 4.08 -5.05
CA PHE A 94 -8.22 3.84 -4.08
C PHE A 94 -9.56 4.37 -4.58
N ALA A 95 -9.64 5.64 -5.00
CA ALA A 95 -10.89 6.24 -5.44
C ALA A 95 -11.51 5.45 -6.62
N VAL A 96 -10.67 5.05 -7.58
CA VAL A 96 -11.08 4.28 -8.76
C VAL A 96 -11.57 2.88 -8.36
N GLU A 97 -10.83 2.16 -7.53
CA GLU A 97 -11.22 0.82 -7.07
C GLU A 97 -12.49 0.86 -6.21
N ALA A 98 -12.63 1.87 -5.34
CA ALA A 98 -13.78 2.06 -4.49
C ALA A 98 -15.04 2.36 -5.31
N GLU A 99 -14.95 3.25 -6.30
CA GLU A 99 -16.05 3.57 -7.21
C GLU A 99 -16.47 2.33 -8.02
N GLN A 100 -15.50 1.57 -8.55
CA GLN A 100 -15.78 0.33 -9.27
C GLN A 100 -16.49 -0.70 -8.40
N TYR A 101 -16.08 -0.84 -7.13
CA TYR A 101 -16.76 -1.73 -6.18
C TYR A 101 -18.20 -1.25 -5.92
N CYS A 102 -18.42 0.03 -5.62
CA CYS A 102 -19.75 0.58 -5.42
C CYS A 102 -20.66 0.32 -6.64
N ARG A 103 -20.16 0.58 -7.85
CA ARG A 103 -20.89 0.31 -9.10
C ARG A 103 -21.26 -1.17 -9.25
N LYS A 104 -20.31 -2.09 -8.99
CA LYS A 104 -20.56 -3.54 -9.06
C LYS A 104 -21.59 -4.01 -8.04
N GLN A 105 -21.63 -3.40 -6.86
CA GLN A 105 -22.57 -3.74 -5.78
C GLN A 105 -23.90 -2.95 -5.87
N ASN A 106 -24.08 -2.12 -6.90
CA ASN A 106 -25.22 -1.20 -7.05
C ASN A 106 -25.41 -0.28 -5.82
N LEU A 107 -24.30 0.25 -5.30
CA LEU A 107 -24.25 1.19 -4.19
C LEU A 107 -23.97 2.60 -4.70
N ALA A 108 -24.52 3.61 -4.02
CA ALA A 108 -24.07 4.99 -4.21
C ALA A 108 -22.59 5.11 -3.81
N PHE A 109 -21.83 5.93 -4.53
CA PHE A 109 -20.43 6.19 -4.21
C PHE A 109 -20.32 7.08 -2.96
N LYS A 110 -20.40 6.45 -1.79
CA LYS A 110 -20.28 7.06 -0.46
C LYS A 110 -19.39 6.17 0.39
N VAL A 111 -18.11 6.53 0.44
CA VAL A 111 -17.04 5.72 1.01
C VAL A 111 -16.36 6.49 2.14
N LEU A 112 -16.12 5.82 3.27
CA LEU A 112 -15.38 6.35 4.40
C LEU A 112 -14.09 5.55 4.60
N LEU A 113 -12.94 6.19 4.36
CA LEU A 113 -11.63 5.63 4.63
C LEU A 113 -11.23 5.88 6.08
N LEU A 114 -11.03 4.82 6.87
CA LEU A 114 -10.51 4.92 8.23
C LEU A 114 -9.00 4.69 8.22
N LEU A 115 -8.27 5.64 8.79
CA LEU A 115 -6.81 5.64 8.84
C LEU A 115 -6.34 5.62 10.28
N ASP A 116 -5.23 4.96 10.54
CA ASP A 116 -4.53 5.09 11.82
C ASP A 116 -3.82 6.45 11.90
N ASN A 117 -3.36 6.81 13.09
CA ASN A 117 -2.63 8.07 13.31
C ASN A 117 -1.14 7.91 12.95
N ALA A 118 -0.86 7.57 11.69
CA ALA A 118 0.51 7.39 11.20
C ALA A 118 1.11 8.69 10.63
N PRO A 119 2.42 8.97 10.84
CA PRO A 119 3.10 10.16 10.30
C PRO A 119 3.09 10.26 8.77
N GLY A 120 2.83 9.15 8.08
CA GLY A 120 2.76 9.08 6.62
C GLY A 120 1.45 9.59 6.03
N HIS A 121 0.42 9.85 6.85
CA HIS A 121 -0.86 10.35 6.39
C HIS A 121 -0.83 11.87 6.21
N PRO A 122 -1.25 12.39 5.04
CA PRO A 122 -1.33 13.83 4.84
C PRO A 122 -2.46 14.41 5.69
N LYS A 123 -2.28 15.62 6.21
CA LYS A 123 -3.29 16.31 7.02
C LYS A 123 -4.54 16.68 6.19
N HIS A 124 -4.37 16.84 4.88
CA HIS A 124 -5.40 17.18 3.91
C HIS A 124 -5.15 16.38 2.62
N LEU A 125 -6.20 15.89 1.97
CA LEU A 125 -6.13 15.18 0.69
C LEU A 125 -6.76 16.05 -0.40
N GLY A 126 -6.09 16.25 -1.54
CA GLY A 126 -6.69 16.88 -2.72
C GLY A 126 -6.54 18.40 -2.84
N GLN A 127 -5.39 18.97 -2.46
CA GLN A 127 -5.07 20.37 -2.78
C GLN A 127 -4.13 20.45 -3.99
N HIS A 128 -4.68 20.31 -5.19
CA HIS A 128 -4.06 20.77 -6.43
C HIS A 128 -5.12 21.30 -7.38
#